data_AF-A0A348YZ35-F1
#
_entry.id   AF-A0A348YZ35-F1
#
_cell.length_a   1.000
_cell.length_b   1.000
_cell.length_c   1.000
_cell.angle_alpha   90.00
_cell.angle_beta   90.00
_cell.angle_gamma   90.00
#
_symmetry.space_group_name_H-M   'P 1'
#
loop_
_entity.id
_entity.type
_entity.pdbx_description
1 polymer ?
#
loop_
_entity_poly.entity_id
_entity_poly.type
_entity_poly.pdbx_seq_one_letter_code
_entity_poly.pdbx_strand_id
1 'polypeptide(L)'
;MKRLKKIIALVCTGVMVTAMLTGCGTKSSGDVLNIYNVGDYIDESLIEKFEEETGIKVVYETYDTNEIMYQKIKSGGSKYDLIVPSDYMIEKMKDEK
;
A
#
# COMPACT_ATOMS: atom_id res chain seq x y z
N MET A 1 51.16 -17.81 -16.05
CA MET A 1 50.80 -16.92 -14.92
C MET A 1 50.32 -15.52 -15.33
N LYS A 2 51.04 -14.76 -16.18
CA LYS A 2 50.61 -13.38 -16.56
C LYS A 2 49.28 -13.31 -17.33
N ARG A 3 49.00 -14.27 -18.22
CA ARG A 3 47.72 -14.33 -18.97
C ARG A 3 46.54 -14.74 -18.10
N LEU A 4 46.76 -15.65 -17.14
CA LEU A 4 45.75 -16.06 -16.16
C LEU A 4 45.35 -14.90 -15.24
N LYS A 5 46.32 -14.10 -14.78
CA LYS A 5 46.05 -12.88 -14.00
C LYS A 5 45.27 -11.82 -14.79
N LYS A 6 45.51 -11.69 -16.11
CA LYS A 6 44.75 -10.77 -16.99
C LYS A 6 43.30 -11.23 -17.22
N ILE A 7 43.08 -12.53 -17.36
CA ILE A 7 41.73 -13.11 -17.53
C ILE A 7 40.92 -12.94 -16.23
N ILE A 8 41.53 -13.22 -15.07
CA ILE A 8 40.90 -13.02 -13.77
C ILE A 8 40.54 -11.54 -13.56
N ALA A 9 41.46 -10.62 -13.87
CA ALA A 9 41.19 -9.19 -13.79
C ALA A 9 40.01 -8.75 -14.69
N LEU A 10 39.97 -9.24 -15.93
CA LEU A 10 38.90 -8.91 -16.89
C LEU A 10 37.52 -9.43 -16.44
N VAL A 11 37.48 -10.63 -15.86
CA VAL A 11 36.25 -11.22 -15.30
C VAL A 11 35.79 -10.45 -14.06
N CYS A 12 36.71 -10.09 -13.16
CA CYS A 12 36.37 -9.28 -11.99
C CYS A 12 35.83 -7.90 -12.37
N THR A 13 36.39 -7.25 -13.40
CA THR A 13 35.86 -5.96 -13.89
C THR A 13 34.50 -6.12 -14.54
N GLY A 14 34.27 -7.19 -15.32
CA GLY A 14 32.97 -7.46 -15.94
C GLY A 14 31.84 -7.69 -14.92
N VAL A 15 32.12 -8.42 -13.84
CA VAL A 15 31.17 -8.66 -12.74
C VAL A 15 30.87 -7.38 -11.95
N MET A 16 31.83 -6.46 -11.85
CA MET A 16 31.65 -5.20 -11.13
C MET A 16 30.77 -4.19 -11.91
N VAL A 17 30.79 -4.24 -13.25
CA VAL A 17 29.96 -3.36 -14.11
C VAL A 17 28.50 -3.82 -14.14
N THR A 18 28.22 -5.12 -14.13
CA THR A 18 26.84 -5.63 -14.09
C THR A 18 26.18 -5.41 -12.73
N ALA A 19 26.94 -5.35 -11.64
CA ALA A 19 26.43 -5.02 -10.31
C ALA A 19 26.03 -3.54 -10.15
N MET A 20 26.51 -2.64 -11.01
CA MET A 20 26.16 -1.21 -10.97
C MET A 20 24.87 -0.89 -11.73
N LEU A 21 24.33 -1.83 -12.52
CA LEU A 21 23.13 -1.61 -13.34
C LEU A 21 21.82 -2.10 -12.68
N THR A 22 21.89 -2.75 -11.51
CA THR A 22 20.71 -3.21 -10.75
C THR A 22 20.15 -2.16 -9.78
N GLY A 23 20.69 -0.93 -9.79
CA GLY A 23 20.46 0.09 -8.75
C GLY A 23 19.50 1.24 -9.08
N CYS A 24 18.69 1.18 -10.14
CA CYS A 24 17.72 2.24 -10.43
C CYS A 24 16.38 1.67 -10.89
N GLY A 25 15.65 1.16 -9.91
CA GLY A 25 14.27 0.73 -10.06
C GLY A 25 13.55 0.92 -8.74
N THR A 26 13.58 2.14 -8.17
CA THR A 26 12.52 2.53 -7.24
C THR A 26 11.24 2.59 -8.06
N LYS A 27 10.62 1.44 -8.30
CA LYS A 27 9.16 1.39 -8.34
C LYS A 27 8.77 2.03 -7.02
N SER A 28 8.33 3.29 -7.09
CA SER A 28 7.59 3.90 -5.99
C SER A 28 6.59 2.84 -5.61
N SER A 29 6.73 2.23 -4.44
CA SER A 29 5.64 1.46 -3.87
C SER A 29 4.51 2.47 -3.83
N GLY A 30 3.56 2.38 -4.76
CA GLY A 30 2.49 3.37 -4.88
C GLY A 30 1.87 3.54 -3.51
N ASP A 31 1.59 4.78 -3.11
CA ASP A 31 0.95 5.03 -1.83
C ASP A 31 -0.30 4.15 -1.73
N VAL A 32 -0.49 3.50 -0.58
CA VAL A 32 -1.63 2.60 -0.34
C VAL A 32 -2.61 3.32 0.56
N LEU A 33 -3.83 3.49 0.07
CA LEU A 33 -4.97 4.04 0.80
C LEU A 33 -5.83 2.90 1.35
N ASN A 34 -5.94 2.81 2.68
CA ASN A 34 -6.72 1.79 3.36
C ASN A 34 -8.09 2.37 3.74
N ILE A 35 -9.15 1.87 3.11
CA ILE A 35 -10.53 2.35 3.29
C ILE A 35 -11.37 1.28 3.97
N TYR A 36 -12.20 1.69 4.93
CA TYR A 36 -13.22 0.84 5.55
C TYR A 36 -14.62 1.48 5.39
N ASN A 37 -15.47 0.87 4.58
CA ASN A 37 -16.79 1.42 4.23
C ASN A 37 -17.91 0.41 4.50
N VAL A 38 -19.16 0.87 4.50
CA VAL A 38 -20.31 -0.04 4.47
C VAL A 38 -20.37 -0.78 3.14
N GLY A 39 -20.80 -2.05 3.18
CA GLY A 39 -20.97 -2.88 1.98
C GLY A 39 -21.92 -2.28 0.95
N ASP A 40 -21.72 -2.61 -0.33
CA ASP A 40 -22.56 -2.21 -1.48
C ASP A 40 -22.77 -0.69 -1.63
N TYR A 41 -21.83 0.13 -1.11
CA TYR A 41 -21.96 1.59 -1.07
C TYR A 41 -21.17 2.35 -2.14
N ILE A 42 -20.31 1.65 -2.88
CA ILE A 42 -19.51 2.22 -3.97
C ILE A 42 -19.56 1.30 -5.18
N ASP A 43 -19.49 1.87 -6.37
CA ASP A 43 -19.21 1.14 -7.60
C ASP A 43 -17.70 0.82 -7.64
N GLU A 44 -17.34 -0.47 -7.65
CA GLU A 44 -15.94 -0.92 -7.68
C GLU A 44 -15.16 -0.37 -8.88
N SER A 45 -15.82 -0.07 -10.00
CA SER A 45 -15.17 0.55 -11.16
C SER A 45 -14.64 1.96 -10.88
N LEU A 46 -15.16 2.65 -9.88
CA LEU A 46 -14.64 3.94 -9.44
C LEU A 46 -13.34 3.79 -8.65
N ILE A 47 -13.16 2.67 -7.93
CA ILE A 47 -11.90 2.35 -7.26
C ILE A 47 -10.82 2.12 -8.32
N GLU A 48 -11.11 1.32 -9.34
CA GLU A 48 -10.18 1.06 -10.44
C GLU A 48 -9.77 2.34 -11.18
N LYS A 49 -10.74 3.20 -11.52
CA LYS A 49 -10.46 4.50 -12.14
C LYS A 49 -9.62 5.40 -11.25
N PHE A 50 -9.90 5.44 -9.94
CA PHE A 50 -9.09 6.20 -8.99
C PHE A 50 -7.64 5.69 -8.96
N GLU A 51 -7.43 4.38 -8.93
CA GLU A 51 -6.08 3.81 -8.98
C GLU A 51 -5.35 4.15 -10.29
N GLU A 52 -6.05 4.13 -11.42
CA GLU A 52 -5.50 4.48 -12.74
C GLU A 52 -5.11 5.95 -12.83
N GLU A 53 -5.99 6.85 -12.38
CA GLU A 53 -5.79 8.30 -12.46
C GLU A 53 -4.69 8.79 -11.51
N THR A 54 -4.56 8.18 -10.33
CA THR A 54 -3.69 8.67 -9.27
C THR A 54 -2.41 7.86 -9.08
N GLY A 55 -2.42 6.59 -9.50
CA GLY A 55 -1.36 5.63 -9.18
C GLY A 55 -1.36 5.15 -7.72
N ILE A 56 -2.33 5.58 -6.91
CA ILE A 56 -2.51 5.15 -5.51
C ILE A 56 -3.24 3.82 -5.51
N LYS A 57 -2.75 2.86 -4.71
CA LYS A 57 -3.43 1.58 -4.51
C LYS A 57 -4.45 1.67 -3.40
N VAL A 58 -5.60 1.05 -3.59
CA VAL A 58 -6.68 1.06 -2.61
C VAL A 58 -6.84 -0.35 -2.03
N VAL A 59 -6.68 -0.44 -0.72
CA VAL A 59 -7.13 -1.61 0.05
C VAL A 59 -8.51 -1.26 0.59
N TYR A 60 -9.53 -1.85 -0.02
CA TYR A 60 -10.92 -1.58 0.31
C TYR A 60 -11.50 -2.73 1.12
N GLU A 61 -11.92 -2.46 2.35
CA GLU A 61 -12.61 -3.41 3.21
C GLU A 61 -14.03 -2.92 3.50
N THR A 62 -14.98 -3.85 3.63
CA THR A 62 -16.37 -3.55 3.95
C THR A 62 -16.79 -4.04 5.33
N TYR A 63 -17.81 -3.40 5.90
CA TYR A 63 -18.52 -3.87 7.10
C TYR A 63 -20.03 -3.84 6.93
N ASP A 64 -20.72 -4.63 7.76
CA ASP A 64 -22.18 -4.76 7.73
C ASP A 64 -22.88 -3.73 8.62
N THR A 65 -22.31 -3.42 9.79
CA THR A 65 -22.91 -2.49 10.76
C THR A 65 -21.88 -1.55 11.38
N ASN A 66 -22.34 -0.37 11.82
CA ASN A 66 -21.49 0.60 12.52
C ASN A 66 -20.91 0.00 13.82
N GLU A 67 -21.64 -0.88 14.50
CA GLU A 67 -21.18 -1.51 15.74
C GLU A 67 -19.99 -2.44 15.49
N ILE A 68 -20.03 -3.24 14.41
CA ILE A 68 -18.92 -4.10 14.01
C ILE A 68 -17.69 -3.24 13.68
N MET A 69 -17.89 -2.20 12.86
CA MET A 69 -16.82 -1.26 12.51
C MET A 69 -16.20 -0.65 13.76
N TYR A 70 -17.03 -0.12 14.65
CA TYR A 70 -16.60 0.56 15.86
C TYR A 70 -15.78 -0.35 16.78
N GLN A 71 -16.19 -1.61 16.99
CA GLN A 71 -15.41 -2.55 17.80
C GLN A 71 -14.04 -2.83 17.19
N LYS A 72 -13.97 -2.97 15.87
CA LYS A 72 -12.70 -3.18 15.15
C LYS A 72 -11.76 -2.00 15.32
N ILE A 73 -12.25 -0.77 15.09
CA ILE A 73 -11.46 0.46 15.27
C ILE A 73 -11.01 0.61 16.72
N LYS A 74 -11.91 0.41 17.68
CA LYS A 74 -11.61 0.54 19.12
C LYS A 74 -10.55 -0.46 19.60
N SER A 75 -10.53 -1.67 19.04
CA SER A 75 -9.54 -2.70 19.40
C SER A 75 -8.11 -2.37 18.95
N GLY A 76 -7.92 -1.35 18.11
CA GLY A 76 -6.61 -0.91 17.61
C GLY A 76 -5.96 -1.88 16.61
N GLY A 77 -6.68 -2.92 16.17
CA GLY A 77 -6.14 -3.97 15.30
C GLY A 77 -5.96 -3.58 13.83
N SER A 78 -6.40 -2.40 13.41
CA SER A 78 -6.32 -1.97 12.01
C SER A 78 -6.13 -0.45 11.89
N LYS A 79 -5.19 -0.03 11.03
CA LYS A 79 -4.98 1.37 10.68
C LYS A 79 -5.66 1.62 9.34
N TYR A 80 -6.80 2.30 9.36
CA TYR A 80 -7.47 2.78 8.17
C TYR A 80 -7.21 4.28 8.03
N ASP A 81 -7.02 4.71 6.79
CA ASP A 81 -6.81 6.11 6.45
C ASP A 81 -8.16 6.85 6.29
N LEU A 82 -9.18 6.11 5.84
CA LEU A 82 -10.56 6.60 5.70
C LEU A 82 -11.55 5.55 6.21
N ILE A 83 -12.51 6.01 7.00
CA ILE A 83 -13.67 5.23 7.44
C ILE A 83 -14.95 5.99 7.12
N VAL A 84 -16.06 5.28 6.87
CA VAL A 84 -17.33 5.90 6.46
C VAL A 84 -18.51 5.58 7.41
N PRO A 85 -18.45 5.96 8.71
CA PRO A 85 -19.54 5.73 9.65
C PRO A 85 -20.78 6.57 9.33
N SER A 86 -21.91 6.14 9.89
CA SER A 86 -23.10 6.98 9.99
C SER A 86 -22.93 8.13 11.00
N ASP A 87 -23.76 9.18 10.87
CA ASP A 87 -23.67 10.39 11.69
C ASP A 87 -23.68 10.14 13.20
N TYR A 88 -24.56 9.26 13.70
CA TYR A 88 -24.61 8.95 15.13
C TYR A 88 -23.33 8.26 15.63
N MET A 89 -22.72 7.44 14.77
CA MET A 89 -21.48 6.74 15.12
C MET A 89 -20.30 7.71 15.11
N ILE A 90 -20.28 8.70 14.19
CA ILE A 90 -19.31 9.80 14.21
C ILE A 90 -19.41 10.56 15.53
N GLU A 91 -20.62 10.92 15.96
CA GLU A 91 -20.85 11.64 17.21
C GLU A 91 -20.33 10.85 18.41
N LYS A 92 -20.71 9.57 18.51
CA LYS A 92 -20.22 8.66 19.55
C LYS A 92 -18.70 8.54 19.56
N MET A 93 -18.07 8.29 18.40
CA MET A 93 -16.62 8.11 18.28
C MET A 93 -15.84 9.39 18.62
N LYS A 94 -16.44 10.56 18.41
CA LYS A 94 -15.87 11.85 18.78
C LYS A 94 -15.90 12.06 20.30
N ASP A 95 -16.99 11.67 20.96
CA ASP A 95 -17.19 11.92 22.39
C ASP A 95 -16.44 10.94 23.30
N GLU A 96 -16.07 9.76 22.79
CA GLU A 96 -15.35 8.73 23.53
C GLU A 96 -13.80 8.86 23.47
N LYS A 97 -13.28 9.93 22.86
CA LYS A 97 -11.84 10.21 22.77
C LYS A 97 -11.24 10.73 24.08
#